data_AF-A0A1Q5UDN9-F1
#
_entry.id   AF-A0A1Q5UDN9-F1
#
_cell.length_a   1.000
_cell.length_b   1.000
_cell.length_c   1.000
_cell.angle_alpha   90.00
_cell.angle_beta   90.00
_cell.angle_gamma   90.00
#
_symmetry.space_group_name_H-M   'P 1'
#
loop_
_entity.id
_entity.type
_entity.pdbx_description
1 polymer ?
#
loop_
_entity_poly.entity_id
_entity_poly.type
_entity_poly.pdbx_seq_one_letter_code
_entity_poly.pdbx_strand_id
1 'polypeptide(L)'
;MDVIRRLDYLIEMGEQLVNTPDPSGFIPNIKAIINAYRTRRLEWNEGLVTYWSKGKQLCEPRPFHYGEFLDVNKQHDGHNDFWVEGMQYLFLDDSGAEATLIYDQDIVPLRKTPAGTVSQLPPLMGSTLARGALGGQGTLHQIRAMEVNMVADTIGNFMTLWDWIPVTIHTVLPKKRPPPRLSGPWHRYKFYTGSAPDGTGRTWAFNLKKGWDTLVPTVTNVLIAPRPDYSAWGGVPAAANASAGAPVSARPAKAPPPRVLVAPNPAGLRRAPLNQAALINVPPAAGLAPAVIAAKASKAAPKAAPKATPKEAP
;
A
#
# COMPACT_ATOMS: atom_id res chain seq x y z
N MET A 1 -4.03 -1.51 11.51
CA MET A 1 -4.82 -2.70 11.91
C MET A 1 -4.37 -3.11 13.31
N ASP A 2 -5.25 -3.45 14.24
CA ASP A 2 -4.85 -3.90 15.59
C ASP A 2 -4.74 -5.43 15.70
N VAL A 3 -4.02 -5.91 16.73
CA VAL A 3 -3.77 -7.35 16.96
C VAL A 3 -5.07 -8.13 17.19
N ILE A 4 -6.08 -7.53 17.82
CA ILE A 4 -7.35 -8.19 18.14
C ILE A 4 -8.11 -8.53 16.85
N ARG A 5 -8.30 -7.53 15.98
CA ARG A 5 -8.94 -7.71 14.67
C ARG A 5 -8.16 -8.69 13.79
N ARG A 6 -6.83 -8.67 13.86
CA ARG A 6 -6.00 -9.63 13.11
C ARG A 6 -6.18 -11.06 13.64
N LEU A 7 -6.23 -11.25 14.95
CA LEU A 7 -6.50 -12.53 15.59
C LEU A 7 -7.87 -13.09 15.18
N ASP A 8 -8.93 -12.27 15.22
CA ASP A 8 -10.28 -12.69 14.81
C ASP A 8 -10.28 -13.18 13.35
N TYR A 9 -9.61 -12.46 12.46
CA TYR A 9 -9.48 -12.84 11.05
C TYR A 9 -8.71 -14.16 10.87
N LEU A 10 -7.62 -14.37 11.62
CA LEU A 10 -6.86 -15.62 11.57
C LEU A 10 -7.66 -16.81 12.11
N ILE A 11 -8.48 -16.60 13.15
CA ILE A 11 -9.38 -17.63 13.70
C ILE A 11 -10.44 -18.00 12.67
N GLU A 12 -11.13 -17.01 12.09
CA GLU A 12 -12.14 -17.22 11.03
C GLU A 12 -11.55 -18.00 9.84
N MET A 13 -10.34 -17.61 9.40
CA MET A 13 -9.63 -18.32 8.33
C MET A 13 -9.25 -19.74 8.70
N GLY A 14 -8.79 -19.96 9.94
CA GLY A 14 -8.46 -21.29 10.45
C GLY A 14 -9.68 -22.21 10.48
N GLU A 15 -10.83 -21.72 10.93
CA GLU A 15 -12.09 -22.48 10.96
C GLU A 15 -12.59 -22.84 9.54
N GLN A 16 -12.47 -21.93 8.58
CA GLN A 16 -12.82 -22.21 7.18
C GLN A 16 -11.93 -23.30 6.56
N LEU A 17 -10.62 -23.25 6.84
CA LEU A 17 -9.66 -24.24 6.34
C LEU A 17 -9.77 -25.59 7.04
N VAL A 18 -10.33 -25.68 8.26
CA VAL A 18 -10.60 -26.99 8.89
C VAL A 18 -11.75 -27.72 8.18
N ASN A 19 -12.71 -26.97 7.63
CA ASN A 19 -13.89 -27.52 6.95
C ASN A 19 -13.67 -27.75 5.44
N THR A 20 -12.51 -27.36 4.91
CA THR A 20 -12.16 -27.52 3.50
C THR A 20 -10.81 -28.23 3.37
N PRO A 21 -10.53 -28.96 2.28
CA PRO A 21 -9.18 -29.43 2.04
C PRO A 21 -8.22 -28.24 2.04
N ASP A 22 -7.12 -28.32 2.79
CA ASP A 22 -6.03 -27.34 2.80
C ASP A 22 -4.86 -27.85 1.93
N PRO A 23 -5.00 -27.86 0.58
CA PRO A 23 -3.96 -28.37 -0.30
C PRO A 23 -2.68 -27.53 -0.26
N SER A 24 -2.73 -26.35 0.36
CA SER A 24 -1.60 -25.44 0.46
C SER A 24 -0.89 -25.52 1.81
N GLY A 25 -1.43 -26.25 2.80
CA GLY A 25 -0.80 -26.44 4.10
C GLY A 25 -0.68 -25.18 4.95
N PHE A 26 -1.65 -24.26 4.88
CA PHE A 26 -1.64 -23.01 5.66
C PHE A 26 -2.06 -23.18 7.13
N ILE A 27 -2.82 -24.23 7.47
CA ILE A 27 -3.33 -24.46 8.84
C ILE A 27 -2.21 -24.40 9.90
N PRO A 28 -1.04 -25.06 9.74
CA PRO A 28 0.05 -24.96 10.70
C PRO A 28 0.54 -23.53 10.94
N ASN A 29 0.67 -22.71 9.90
CA ASN A 29 1.10 -21.31 10.04
C ASN A 29 0.06 -20.48 10.77
N ILE A 30 -1.21 -20.59 10.40
CA ILE A 30 -2.29 -19.83 11.03
C ILE A 30 -2.32 -20.13 12.54
N LYS A 31 -2.25 -21.41 12.93
CA LYS A 31 -2.17 -21.82 14.35
C LYS A 31 -0.94 -21.23 15.05
N ALA A 32 0.22 -21.27 14.40
CA ALA A 32 1.47 -20.77 14.97
C ALA A 32 1.44 -19.24 15.16
N ILE A 33 0.91 -18.49 14.19
CA ILE A 33 0.76 -17.04 14.25
C ILE A 33 -0.24 -16.64 15.33
N ILE A 34 -1.41 -17.30 15.40
CA ILE A 34 -2.40 -17.08 16.47
C ILE A 34 -1.75 -17.29 17.83
N ASN A 35 -1.00 -18.38 18.00
CA ASN A 35 -0.29 -18.67 19.24
C ASN A 35 0.77 -17.61 19.56
N ALA A 36 1.52 -17.13 18.56
CA ALA A 36 2.54 -16.11 18.74
C ALA A 36 1.93 -14.76 19.20
N TYR A 37 0.80 -14.34 18.61
CA TYR A 37 0.07 -13.15 19.10
C TYR A 37 -0.50 -13.35 20.51
N ARG A 38 -1.16 -14.49 20.77
CA ARG A 38 -1.75 -14.78 22.10
C ARG A 38 -0.70 -14.83 23.21
N THR A 39 0.49 -15.37 22.92
CA THR A 39 1.62 -15.44 23.85
C THR A 39 2.47 -14.17 23.87
N ARG A 40 2.10 -13.13 23.11
CA ARG A 40 2.85 -11.88 22.95
C ARG A 40 4.29 -12.07 22.47
N ARG A 41 4.57 -13.17 21.77
CA ARG A 41 5.84 -13.40 21.06
C ARG A 41 5.88 -12.68 19.72
N LEU A 42 4.71 -12.42 19.16
CA LEU A 42 4.53 -11.61 17.96
C LEU A 42 3.69 -10.38 18.32
N GLU A 43 4.16 -9.22 17.91
CA GLU A 43 3.45 -7.94 18.02
C GLU A 43 3.18 -7.41 16.61
N TRP A 44 2.04 -6.74 16.43
CA TRP A 44 1.75 -6.09 15.16
C TRP A 44 2.51 -4.77 15.07
N ASN A 45 3.56 -4.77 14.26
CA ASN A 45 4.36 -3.58 13.99
C ASN A 45 4.10 -3.12 12.56
N GLU A 46 3.56 -1.91 12.42
CA GLU A 46 3.25 -1.35 11.09
C GLU A 46 4.52 -1.24 10.23
N GLY A 47 4.43 -1.68 8.98
CA GLY A 47 5.55 -1.72 8.04
C GLY A 47 6.53 -2.89 8.23
N LEU A 48 6.38 -3.70 9.28
CA LEU A 48 7.19 -4.91 9.48
C LEU A 48 6.41 -6.17 9.11
N VAL A 49 7.15 -7.17 8.66
CA VAL A 49 6.64 -8.49 8.31
C VAL A 49 7.38 -9.59 9.04
N THR A 50 6.74 -10.73 9.18
CA THR A 50 7.37 -12.00 9.57
C THR A 50 7.02 -13.07 8.55
N TYR A 51 7.97 -13.97 8.30
CA TYR A 51 7.83 -15.08 7.37
C TYR A 51 7.55 -16.36 8.15
N TRP A 52 6.66 -17.19 7.62
CA TRP A 52 6.21 -18.41 8.25
C TRP A 52 6.12 -19.53 7.23
N SER A 53 6.55 -20.73 7.60
CA SER A 53 6.36 -21.95 6.83
C SER A 53 6.24 -23.13 7.78
N LYS A 54 5.34 -24.08 7.48
CA LYS A 54 5.11 -25.30 8.25
C LYS A 54 4.94 -25.07 9.77
N GLY A 55 4.29 -23.97 10.15
CA GLY A 55 4.02 -23.59 11.54
C GLY A 55 5.23 -23.02 12.28
N LYS A 56 6.29 -22.61 11.59
CA LYS A 56 7.48 -22.01 12.19
C LYS A 56 7.69 -20.59 11.67
N GLN A 57 8.00 -19.68 12.60
CA GLN A 57 8.50 -18.35 12.26
C GLN A 57 9.92 -18.48 11.72
N LEU A 58 10.16 -17.95 10.53
CA LEU A 58 11.45 -18.02 9.83
C LEU A 58 12.30 -16.78 10.06
N CYS A 59 11.67 -15.68 10.49
CA CYS A 59 12.36 -14.44 10.76
C CYS A 59 11.71 -13.61 11.86
N GLU A 60 12.53 -12.86 12.58
CA GLU A 60 12.08 -11.75 13.42
C GLU A 60 11.43 -10.63 12.58
N PRO A 61 10.51 -9.83 13.17
CA PRO A 61 9.86 -8.72 12.48
C PRO A 61 10.86 -7.79 11.80
N ARG A 62 10.69 -7.57 10.49
CA ARG A 62 11.61 -6.76 9.67
C ARG A 62 10.87 -6.09 8.49
N PRO A 63 11.41 -5.01 7.89
CA PRO A 63 10.82 -4.43 6.69
C PRO A 63 10.70 -5.43 5.55
N PHE A 64 9.62 -5.36 4.76
CA PHE A 64 9.45 -6.26 3.63
C PHE A 64 10.40 -5.91 2.47
N HIS A 65 11.29 -6.86 2.12
CA HIS A 65 12.11 -6.79 0.92
C HIS A 65 11.72 -7.92 -0.04
N TYR A 66 11.33 -7.56 -1.26
CA TYR A 66 10.83 -8.55 -2.23
C TYR A 66 11.90 -9.59 -2.63
N GLY A 67 13.15 -9.17 -2.79
CA GLY A 67 14.27 -10.08 -3.07
C GLY A 67 14.48 -11.11 -1.96
N GLU A 68 14.55 -10.65 -0.71
CA GLU A 68 14.65 -11.53 0.47
C GLU A 68 13.47 -12.50 0.55
N PHE A 69 12.25 -12.01 0.34
CA PHE A 69 11.07 -12.85 0.30
C PHE A 69 11.23 -14.00 -0.72
N LEU A 70 11.70 -13.72 -1.94
CA LEU A 70 11.92 -14.76 -2.95
C LEU A 70 12.98 -15.78 -2.51
N ASP A 71 14.07 -15.31 -1.91
CA ASP A 71 15.17 -16.15 -1.44
C ASP A 71 14.74 -17.07 -0.29
N VAL A 72 14.06 -16.53 0.72
CA VAL A 72 13.54 -17.29 1.86
C VAL A 72 12.45 -18.25 1.41
N ASN A 73 11.52 -17.81 0.56
CA ASN A 73 10.47 -18.66 0.01
C ASN A 73 11.08 -19.85 -0.75
N LYS A 74 12.09 -19.62 -1.59
CA LYS A 74 12.80 -20.69 -2.33
C LYS A 74 13.47 -21.73 -1.41
N GLN A 75 13.97 -21.32 -0.25
CA GLN A 75 14.59 -22.21 0.74
C GLN A 75 13.59 -23.10 1.49
N HIS A 76 12.30 -22.73 1.48
CA HIS A 76 11.25 -23.40 2.23
C HIS A 76 10.18 -24.01 1.31
N ASP A 77 10.61 -24.78 0.30
CA ASP A 77 9.74 -25.44 -0.68
C ASP A 77 8.86 -24.50 -1.53
N GLY A 78 9.20 -23.21 -1.57
CA GLY A 78 8.58 -22.23 -2.44
C GLY A 78 7.11 -21.98 -2.10
N HIS A 79 6.25 -22.23 -3.07
CA HIS A 79 4.88 -21.72 -3.12
C HIS A 79 3.88 -22.45 -2.21
N ASN A 80 4.28 -23.58 -1.62
CA ASN A 80 3.43 -24.34 -0.71
C ASN A 80 3.70 -23.87 0.72
N ASP A 81 2.64 -23.69 1.51
CA ASP A 81 2.67 -23.33 2.92
C ASP A 81 3.45 -22.07 3.34
N PHE A 82 3.99 -21.26 2.43
CA PHE A 82 4.70 -20.03 2.79
C PHE A 82 3.75 -18.85 3.05
N TRP A 83 3.91 -18.20 4.20
CA TRP A 83 3.08 -17.09 4.67
C TRP A 83 3.92 -15.87 5.05
N VAL A 84 3.39 -14.69 4.73
CA VAL A 84 3.97 -13.42 5.16
C VAL A 84 2.94 -12.71 6.03
N GLU A 85 3.20 -12.65 7.33
CA GLU A 85 2.38 -11.96 8.30
C GLU A 85 2.82 -10.50 8.41
N GLY A 86 1.87 -9.57 8.56
CA GLY A 86 2.15 -8.12 8.58
C GLY A 86 1.98 -7.40 7.23
N MET A 87 1.79 -8.14 6.13
CA MET A 87 1.49 -7.53 4.83
C MET A 87 0.07 -6.96 4.79
N GLN A 88 -0.04 -5.64 4.77
CA GLN A 88 -1.25 -4.93 4.32
C GLN A 88 -1.25 -4.87 2.78
N TYR A 89 -2.43 -4.80 2.16
CA TYR A 89 -2.61 -4.86 0.70
C TYR A 89 -1.51 -4.14 -0.09
N LEU A 90 -0.69 -4.91 -0.81
CA LEU A 90 0.35 -4.33 -1.65
C LEU A 90 -0.28 -3.69 -2.89
N PHE A 91 -0.10 -2.38 -3.00
CA PHE A 91 -0.29 -1.63 -4.23
C PHE A 91 1.06 -1.48 -4.93
N LEU A 92 1.13 -1.92 -6.17
CA LEU A 92 2.19 -1.59 -7.10
C LEU A 92 1.90 -0.19 -7.67
N ASP A 93 2.91 0.68 -7.62
CA ASP A 93 2.88 1.93 -8.37
C ASP A 93 3.03 1.61 -9.85
N ASP A 94 1.93 1.76 -10.59
CA ASP A 94 1.90 1.56 -12.04
C ASP A 94 1.49 2.87 -12.72
N SER A 95 2.51 3.55 -13.25
CA SER A 95 2.38 4.80 -14.00
C SER A 95 1.56 4.65 -15.29
N GLY A 96 1.53 3.44 -15.85
CA GLY A 96 0.86 3.14 -17.10
C GLY A 96 -0.61 2.76 -16.91
N ALA A 97 -1.05 2.54 -15.67
CA ALA A 97 -2.42 2.15 -15.42
C ALA A 97 -3.38 3.35 -15.56
N GLU A 98 -4.46 3.16 -16.30
CA GLU A 98 -5.50 4.18 -16.50
C GLU A 98 -6.34 4.43 -15.23
N ALA A 99 -6.42 3.43 -14.34
CA ALA A 99 -7.22 3.48 -13.13
C ALA A 99 -6.57 2.69 -11.99
N THR A 100 -6.96 3.00 -10.75
CA THR A 100 -6.67 2.15 -9.59
C THR A 100 -7.36 0.82 -9.77
N LEU A 101 -6.67 -0.28 -9.48
CA LEU A 101 -7.18 -1.64 -9.65
C LEU A 101 -7.08 -2.43 -8.36
N ILE A 102 -8.20 -3.00 -7.93
CA ILE A 102 -8.27 -3.97 -6.85
C ILE A 102 -9.00 -5.22 -7.32
N TYR A 103 -9.01 -6.27 -6.50
CA TYR A 103 -9.68 -7.52 -6.82
C TYR A 103 -11.05 -7.59 -6.16
N ASP A 104 -11.96 -8.37 -6.77
CA ASP A 104 -13.29 -8.62 -6.23
C ASP A 104 -13.27 -9.17 -4.79
N GLN A 105 -12.31 -10.04 -4.48
CA GLN A 105 -12.06 -10.55 -3.14
C GLN A 105 -11.64 -9.47 -2.12
N ASP A 106 -11.10 -8.33 -2.58
CA ASP A 106 -10.71 -7.22 -1.70
C ASP A 106 -11.94 -6.42 -1.23
N ILE A 107 -13.04 -6.48 -2.00
CA ILE A 107 -14.26 -5.75 -1.68
C ILE A 107 -14.90 -6.30 -0.41
N VAL A 108 -14.91 -7.61 -0.22
CA VAL A 108 -15.56 -8.24 0.95
C VAL A 108 -15.02 -7.70 2.28
N PRO A 109 -13.70 -7.71 2.55
CA PRO A 109 -13.17 -7.13 3.78
C PRO A 109 -13.34 -5.60 3.84
N LEU A 110 -13.29 -4.89 2.70
CA LEU A 110 -13.53 -3.43 2.66
C LEU A 110 -14.97 -3.05 2.98
N ARG A 111 -15.93 -3.99 2.91
CA ARG A 111 -17.33 -3.77 3.31
C ARG A 111 -17.56 -3.88 4.81
N LYS A 112 -16.68 -4.56 5.56
CA LYS A 112 -16.89 -4.75 7.00
C LYS A 112 -16.70 -3.39 7.69
N THR A 113 -17.77 -2.84 8.25
CA THR A 113 -17.67 -1.64 9.09
C THR A 113 -16.92 -2.00 10.39
N PRO A 114 -16.43 -1.01 11.16
CA PRO A 114 -15.85 -1.28 12.48
C PRO A 114 -16.80 -2.04 13.43
N ALA A 115 -18.11 -1.97 13.20
CA ALA A 115 -19.13 -2.70 13.95
C ALA A 115 -19.42 -4.11 13.40
N GLY A 116 -18.64 -4.59 12.42
CA GLY A 116 -18.81 -5.91 11.80
C GLY A 116 -20.01 -6.04 10.86
N THR A 117 -20.83 -5.00 10.70
CA THR A 117 -21.94 -5.01 9.74
C THR A 117 -21.40 -4.94 8.31
N VAL A 118 -21.98 -5.74 7.43
CA VAL A 118 -21.64 -5.74 6.00
C VAL A 118 -22.26 -4.50 5.36
N SER A 119 -21.43 -3.51 5.02
CA SER A 119 -21.86 -2.33 4.29
C SER A 119 -22.34 -2.70 2.87
N GLN A 120 -23.17 -1.82 2.30
CA GLN A 120 -23.53 -1.91 0.89
C GLN A 120 -22.27 -1.86 0.01
N LEU A 121 -22.32 -2.51 -1.15
CA LEU A 121 -21.23 -2.43 -2.11
C LEU A 121 -21.02 -0.96 -2.51
N PRO A 122 -19.76 -0.51 -2.70
CA PRO A 122 -19.52 0.84 -3.19
C PRO A 122 -20.27 1.07 -4.51
N PRO A 123 -20.79 2.29 -4.77
CA PRO A 123 -21.65 2.56 -5.91
C PRO A 123 -21.03 2.09 -7.24
N LEU A 124 -21.78 1.34 -8.04
CA LEU A 124 -21.36 0.95 -9.38
C LEU A 124 -21.44 2.18 -10.30
N MET A 125 -20.30 2.59 -10.84
CA MET A 125 -20.22 3.71 -11.78
C MET A 125 -20.37 3.25 -13.23
N GLY A 126 -19.94 2.02 -13.53
CA GLY A 126 -20.03 1.47 -14.89
C GLY A 126 -19.12 0.26 -15.09
N SER A 127 -18.71 0.06 -16.34
CA SER A 127 -17.72 -0.96 -16.71
C SER A 127 -16.78 -0.42 -17.79
N THR A 128 -15.55 -0.92 -17.81
CA THR A 128 -14.54 -0.56 -18.82
C THR A 128 -13.83 -1.80 -19.34
N LEU A 129 -13.28 -1.72 -20.56
CA LEU A 129 -12.45 -2.74 -21.14
C LEU A 129 -10.99 -2.45 -20.79
N ALA A 130 -10.41 -3.16 -19.82
CA ALA A 130 -8.98 -3.02 -19.54
C ALA A 130 -8.16 -3.93 -20.45
N ARG A 131 -6.99 -3.44 -20.86
CA ARG A 131 -6.01 -4.22 -21.62
C ARG A 131 -4.73 -4.30 -20.83
N GLY A 132 -4.13 -5.48 -20.77
CA GLY A 132 -2.79 -5.65 -20.22
C GLY A 132 -1.74 -4.95 -21.10
N ALA A 133 -0.59 -4.64 -20.51
CA ALA A 133 0.51 -3.93 -21.18
C ALA A 133 1.01 -4.59 -22.49
N LEU A 134 0.79 -5.90 -22.65
CA LEU A 134 1.19 -6.66 -23.84
C LEU A 134 0.17 -6.59 -25.00
N GLY A 135 -0.86 -5.73 -24.92
CA GLY A 135 -1.79 -5.50 -26.04
C GLY A 135 -2.77 -6.66 -26.31
N GLY A 136 -3.00 -7.53 -25.32
CA GLY A 136 -3.92 -8.67 -25.44
C GLY A 136 -5.40 -8.30 -25.57
N GLN A 137 -6.25 -9.34 -25.69
CA GLN A 137 -7.70 -9.15 -25.65
C GLN A 137 -8.10 -8.45 -24.34
N GLY A 138 -8.92 -7.41 -24.47
CA GLY A 138 -9.36 -6.65 -23.32
C GLY A 138 -10.38 -7.43 -22.49
N THR A 139 -10.29 -7.31 -21.18
CA THR A 139 -11.23 -7.90 -20.23
C THR A 139 -12.18 -6.82 -19.73
N LEU A 140 -13.46 -7.15 -19.63
CA LEU A 140 -14.47 -6.23 -19.09
C LEU A 140 -14.36 -6.20 -17.56
N HIS A 141 -14.18 -5.02 -16.98
CA HIS A 141 -14.10 -4.82 -15.54
C HIS A 141 -15.18 -3.86 -15.07
N GLN A 142 -15.68 -4.09 -13.85
CA GLN A 142 -16.59 -3.15 -13.20
C GLN A 142 -15.79 -1.97 -12.64
N ILE A 143 -16.36 -0.77 -12.67
CA ILE A 143 -15.81 0.41 -12.02
C ILE A 143 -16.75 0.80 -10.88
N ARG A 144 -16.20 0.97 -9.68
CA ARG A 144 -16.93 1.42 -8.50
C ARG A 144 -16.31 2.69 -7.92
N ALA A 145 -17.13 3.54 -7.33
CA ALA A 145 -16.66 4.70 -6.59
C ALA A 145 -16.13 4.24 -5.23
N MET A 146 -14.89 4.59 -4.87
CA MET A 146 -14.31 4.27 -3.55
C MET A 146 -13.65 5.51 -2.94
N GLU A 147 -13.77 5.65 -1.63
CA GLU A 147 -13.01 6.65 -0.88
C GLU A 147 -11.60 6.14 -0.63
N VAL A 148 -10.61 6.97 -0.97
CA VAL A 148 -9.19 6.71 -0.76
C VAL A 148 -8.54 7.86 -0.01
N ASN A 149 -7.48 7.52 0.72
CA ASN A 149 -6.59 8.48 1.35
C ASN A 149 -5.16 7.90 1.38
N MET A 150 -4.16 8.75 1.58
CA MET A 150 -2.77 8.37 1.74
C MET A 150 -2.29 8.82 3.12
N VAL A 151 -1.57 7.93 3.78
CA VAL A 151 -1.02 8.16 5.12
C VAL A 151 0.49 8.35 5.00
N ALA A 152 1.03 9.35 5.70
CA ALA A 152 2.47 9.61 5.73
C ALA A 152 3.21 8.59 6.60
N ASP A 153 4.37 8.14 6.12
CA ASP A 153 5.21 7.10 6.74
C ASP A 153 5.60 7.39 8.19
N THR A 154 5.78 8.67 8.55
CA THR A 154 6.43 9.03 9.82
C THR A 154 5.49 9.25 10.99
N ILE A 155 4.19 9.48 10.76
CA ILE A 155 3.26 9.90 11.84
C ILE A 155 1.87 9.27 11.71
N GLY A 156 1.58 8.49 10.66
CA GLY A 156 0.21 7.98 10.46
C GLY A 156 -0.79 9.08 10.12
N ASN A 157 -0.33 10.31 9.90
CA ASN A 157 -1.16 11.44 9.52
C ASN A 157 -1.59 11.31 8.06
N PHE A 158 -2.85 11.65 7.79
CA PHE A 158 -3.32 11.76 6.41
C PHE A 158 -2.58 12.87 5.66
N MET A 159 -2.15 12.56 4.45
CA MET A 159 -1.52 13.52 3.55
C MET A 159 -2.57 14.36 2.80
N THR A 160 -3.79 13.84 2.66
CA THR A 160 -4.94 14.50 2.03
C THR A 160 -6.23 14.31 2.82
N LEU A 161 -7.28 15.02 2.41
CA LEU A 161 -8.65 14.61 2.74
C LEU A 161 -8.99 13.30 2.01
N TRP A 162 -10.08 12.64 2.44
CA TRP A 162 -10.65 11.51 1.73
C TRP A 162 -11.20 11.94 0.37
N ASP A 163 -10.85 11.20 -0.68
CA ASP A 163 -11.26 11.46 -2.05
C ASP A 163 -12.06 10.29 -2.62
N TRP A 164 -13.18 10.57 -3.27
CA TRP A 164 -13.89 9.58 -4.08
C TRP A 164 -13.23 9.42 -5.45
N ILE A 165 -12.81 8.20 -5.78
CA ILE A 165 -12.20 7.87 -7.07
C ILE A 165 -12.88 6.68 -7.75
N PRO A 166 -12.83 6.61 -9.09
CA PRO A 166 -13.17 5.38 -9.80
C PRO A 166 -12.09 4.32 -9.58
N VAL A 167 -12.49 3.16 -9.07
CA VAL A 167 -11.62 1.99 -8.89
C VAL A 167 -12.15 0.85 -9.76
N THR A 168 -11.25 0.29 -10.56
CA THR A 168 -11.51 -0.87 -11.40
C THR A 168 -11.44 -2.14 -10.55
N ILE A 169 -12.49 -2.94 -10.61
CA ILE A 169 -12.60 -4.22 -9.91
C ILE A 169 -12.28 -5.33 -10.90
N HIS A 170 -11.16 -5.99 -10.68
CA HIS A 170 -10.75 -7.12 -11.47
C HIS A 170 -11.28 -8.41 -10.85
N THR A 171 -12.27 -9.03 -11.48
CA THR A 171 -12.73 -10.38 -11.14
C THR A 171 -11.64 -11.36 -11.57
N VAL A 172 -10.93 -11.94 -10.61
CA VAL A 172 -9.89 -12.94 -10.90
C VAL A 172 -10.54 -14.31 -10.77
N LEU A 173 -10.52 -15.10 -11.84
CA LEU A 173 -10.75 -16.55 -11.72
C LEU A 173 -9.76 -17.10 -10.69
N PRO A 174 -10.17 -18.01 -9.79
CA PRO A 174 -9.40 -18.42 -8.61
C PRO A 174 -8.03 -19.00 -9.00
N LYS A 175 -7.04 -18.12 -9.18
CA LYS A 175 -5.63 -18.47 -9.18
C LYS A 175 -5.17 -18.43 -7.72
N LYS A 176 -4.19 -19.27 -7.38
CA LYS A 176 -3.69 -19.45 -6.00
C LYS A 176 -3.23 -18.15 -5.31
N ARG A 177 -2.94 -17.07 -6.06
CA ARG A 177 -2.68 -15.73 -5.50
C ARG A 177 -3.19 -14.62 -6.42
N PRO A 178 -3.84 -13.58 -5.86
CA PRO A 178 -4.09 -12.33 -6.60
C PRO A 178 -2.74 -11.65 -6.91
N PRO A 179 -2.58 -11.04 -8.09
CA PRO A 179 -1.45 -10.15 -8.34
C PRO A 179 -1.44 -8.94 -7.37
N PRO A 180 -0.38 -8.11 -7.38
CA PRO A 180 -0.41 -6.82 -6.71
C PRO A 180 -1.56 -5.94 -7.23
N ARG A 181 -2.16 -5.14 -6.34
CA ARG A 181 -3.16 -4.12 -6.74
C ARG A 181 -2.42 -3.00 -7.46
N LEU A 182 -3.12 -2.23 -8.29
CA LEU A 182 -2.50 -1.06 -8.95
C LEU A 182 -2.99 0.20 -8.27
N SER A 183 -2.06 1.07 -7.85
CA SER A 183 -2.43 2.37 -7.26
C SER A 183 -3.18 3.25 -8.25
N GLY A 184 -2.95 3.04 -9.55
CA GLY A 184 -3.48 3.88 -10.61
C GLY A 184 -2.94 5.31 -10.55
N PRO A 185 -3.56 6.23 -11.31
CA PRO A 185 -3.04 7.59 -11.47
C PRO A 185 -3.42 8.54 -10.33
N TRP A 186 -4.33 8.15 -9.42
CA TRP A 186 -4.88 9.04 -8.39
C TRP A 186 -3.79 9.76 -7.58
N HIS A 187 -2.81 9.02 -7.07
CA HIS A 187 -1.76 9.59 -6.25
C HIS A 187 -0.95 10.67 -7.00
N ARG A 188 -0.80 10.56 -8.33
CA ARG A 188 -0.09 11.56 -9.15
C ARG A 188 -0.92 12.79 -9.44
N TYR A 189 -2.24 12.66 -9.44
CA TYR A 189 -3.15 13.80 -9.52
C TYR A 189 -3.24 14.59 -8.22
N LYS A 190 -2.90 13.95 -7.09
CA LYS A 190 -3.00 14.56 -5.76
C LYS A 190 -1.67 15.02 -5.18
N PHE A 191 -0.58 14.31 -5.48
CA PHE A 191 0.71 14.52 -4.88
C PHE A 191 1.76 14.91 -5.92
N TYR A 192 2.74 15.67 -5.46
CA TYR A 192 4.03 15.78 -6.14
C TYR A 192 4.75 14.44 -5.99
N THR A 193 5.13 13.81 -7.10
CA THR A 193 5.74 12.48 -7.08
C THR A 193 7.12 12.49 -7.73
N GLY A 194 8.07 11.79 -7.12
CA GLY A 194 9.44 11.67 -7.60
C GLY A 194 9.96 10.25 -7.48
N SER A 195 10.85 9.86 -8.38
CA SER A 195 11.66 8.64 -8.23
C SER A 195 13.13 9.02 -8.21
N ALA A 196 13.94 8.22 -7.51
CA ALA A 196 15.39 8.39 -7.44
C ALA A 196 16.08 7.21 -8.15
N PRO A 197 17.15 7.43 -8.92
CA PRO A 197 17.93 6.36 -9.54
C PRO A 197 18.90 5.71 -8.52
N ASP A 198 18.40 5.41 -7.32
CA ASP A 198 19.16 4.80 -6.21
C ASP A 198 19.09 3.26 -6.21
N GLY A 199 18.45 2.68 -7.24
CA GLY A 199 18.25 1.23 -7.36
C GLY A 199 17.18 0.65 -6.44
N THR A 200 16.52 1.46 -5.60
CA THR A 200 15.50 0.98 -4.66
C THR A 200 14.12 0.77 -5.30
N GLY A 201 13.89 1.40 -6.46
CA GLY A 201 12.59 1.37 -7.15
C GLY A 201 11.48 2.09 -6.38
N ARG A 202 11.82 2.98 -5.44
CA ARG A 202 10.84 3.72 -4.64
C ARG A 202 10.30 4.94 -5.38
N THR A 203 8.99 5.14 -5.24
CA THR A 203 8.31 6.39 -5.58
C THR A 203 8.06 7.18 -4.30
N TRP A 204 8.47 8.44 -4.30
CA TRP A 204 8.29 9.39 -3.22
C TRP A 204 7.09 10.27 -3.53
N ALA A 205 6.19 10.49 -2.55
CA ALA A 205 5.01 11.32 -2.69
C ALA A 205 5.04 12.47 -1.66
N PHE A 206 4.67 13.67 -2.10
CA PHE A 206 4.67 14.87 -1.27
C PHE A 206 3.38 15.67 -1.48
N ASN A 207 2.80 16.16 -0.39
CA ASN A 207 1.64 17.06 -0.42
C ASN A 207 2.02 18.50 -0.82
N LEU A 208 3.28 18.89 -0.63
CA LEU A 208 3.83 20.19 -0.99
C LEU A 208 5.08 20.02 -1.84
N LYS A 209 5.32 20.96 -2.77
CA LYS A 209 6.51 20.95 -3.62
C LYS A 209 7.82 21.20 -2.85
N LYS A 210 7.75 21.82 -1.67
CA LYS A 210 8.91 22.29 -0.90
C LYS A 210 9.64 21.13 -0.22
N GLY A 211 10.98 21.16 -0.23
CA GLY A 211 11.83 20.19 0.48
C GLY A 211 12.17 18.94 -0.34
N TRP A 212 11.78 18.89 -1.61
CA TRP A 212 12.07 17.76 -2.51
C TRP A 212 13.57 17.42 -2.55
N ASP A 213 14.42 18.44 -2.68
CA ASP A 213 15.87 18.36 -2.72
C ASP A 213 16.49 17.77 -1.43
N THR A 214 15.82 17.95 -0.30
CA THR A 214 16.27 17.41 0.99
C THR A 214 15.74 16.01 1.29
N LEU A 215 14.63 15.60 0.68
CA LEU A 215 13.92 14.36 1.02
C LEU A 215 14.12 13.25 0.00
N VAL A 216 14.22 13.60 -1.29
CA VAL A 216 14.52 12.61 -2.33
C VAL A 216 16.04 12.40 -2.34
N PRO A 217 16.53 11.17 -2.09
CA PRO A 217 17.95 10.88 -2.12
C PRO A 217 18.57 11.35 -3.44
N THR A 218 19.49 12.29 -3.35
CA THR A 218 20.33 12.64 -4.49
C THR A 218 21.47 11.66 -4.54
N VAL A 219 21.64 11.03 -5.69
CA VAL A 219 22.76 10.12 -5.86
C VAL A 219 24.00 10.97 -6.15
N THR A 220 24.84 11.13 -5.14
CA THR A 220 26.19 11.69 -5.33
C THR A 220 27.00 10.63 -6.07
N ASN A 221 27.45 10.94 -7.29
CA ASN A 221 28.22 10.04 -8.14
C ASN A 221 27.43 8.90 -8.82
N VAL A 222 26.24 9.16 -9.38
CA VAL A 222 25.83 8.35 -10.54
C VAL A 222 26.80 8.72 -11.64
N LEU A 223 27.83 7.89 -11.82
CA LEU A 223 28.38 7.62 -13.15
C LEU A 223 27.15 7.47 -14.02
N ILE A 224 26.82 8.50 -14.81
CA ILE A 224 25.69 8.49 -15.74
C ILE A 224 25.82 7.15 -16.43
N ALA A 225 24.96 6.19 -16.09
CA ALA A 225 24.96 4.92 -16.78
C ALA A 225 24.82 5.35 -18.24
N PRO A 226 25.83 5.06 -19.10
CA PRO A 226 25.85 5.59 -20.45
C PRO A 226 24.48 5.29 -21.02
N ARG A 227 23.78 6.33 -21.51
CA ARG A 227 22.44 6.17 -22.07
C ARG A 227 22.49 4.92 -22.94
N PRO A 228 21.58 3.94 -22.75
CA PRO A 228 21.57 2.77 -23.59
C PRO A 228 21.68 3.23 -25.04
N ASP A 229 22.67 2.72 -25.75
CA ASP A 229 22.83 3.08 -27.15
C ASP A 229 21.66 2.48 -27.92
N TYR A 230 20.61 3.28 -28.07
CA TYR A 230 19.40 2.89 -28.80
C TYR A 230 19.68 2.76 -30.31
N SER A 231 20.88 3.08 -30.80
CA SER A 231 21.26 2.77 -32.19
C SER A 231 21.41 1.27 -32.42
N ALA A 232 21.68 0.48 -31.36
CA ALA A 232 21.72 -0.98 -31.42
C ALA A 232 20.33 -1.64 -31.37
N TRP A 233 19.29 -0.90 -30.96
CA TRP A 233 17.88 -1.32 -31.08
C TRP A 233 17.40 -1.09 -32.51
N GLY A 234 18.12 -1.73 -33.45
CA GLY A 234 18.07 -1.56 -34.90
C GLY A 234 16.76 -0.96 -35.35
N GLY A 235 16.84 0.24 -35.94
CA GLY A 235 15.71 1.09 -36.24
C GLY A 235 14.50 0.26 -36.59
N VAL A 236 13.44 0.40 -35.78
CA VAL A 236 12.16 -0.26 -36.03
C VAL A 236 11.91 -0.14 -37.52
N PRO A 237 11.90 -1.25 -38.29
CA PRO A 237 11.77 -1.15 -39.72
C PRO A 237 10.52 -0.33 -39.94
N ALA A 238 10.68 0.83 -40.60
CA ALA A 238 9.56 1.63 -41.05
C ALA A 238 8.66 0.65 -41.78
N ALA A 239 7.55 0.26 -41.14
CA ALA A 239 6.67 -0.75 -41.66
C ALA A 239 6.36 -0.30 -43.08
N ALA A 240 6.77 -1.13 -44.04
CA ALA A 240 6.62 -0.83 -45.43
C ALA A 240 5.16 -0.41 -45.64
N ASN A 241 4.98 0.81 -46.12
CA ASN A 241 3.74 1.24 -46.74
C ASN A 241 3.52 0.33 -47.96
N ALA A 242 3.04 -0.90 -47.72
CA ALA A 242 2.49 -1.77 -48.73
C ALA A 242 1.04 -1.32 -48.92
N SER A 243 0.87 -0.54 -49.98
CA SER A 243 -0.41 -0.14 -50.54
C SER A 243 -1.27 -1.33 -50.99
N ALA A 244 -2.58 -1.11 -50.87
CA ALA A 244 -3.66 -1.60 -51.73
C ALA A 244 -4.22 -3.02 -51.47
N GLY A 245 -5.48 -3.06 -51.00
CA GLY A 245 -6.28 -4.29 -51.03
C GLY A 245 -7.64 -4.29 -50.32
N ALA A 246 -8.46 -3.22 -50.43
CA ALA A 246 -9.95 -3.26 -50.51
C ALA A 246 -10.56 -1.89 -50.15
N PRO A 247 -11.47 -1.31 -50.97
CA PRO A 247 -12.24 -0.14 -50.56
C PRO A 247 -13.26 -0.55 -49.50
N VAL A 248 -13.02 -0.16 -48.25
CA VAL A 248 -14.08 -0.15 -47.24
C VAL A 248 -15.02 0.99 -47.61
N SER A 249 -16.25 0.62 -47.98
CA SER A 249 -17.37 1.54 -48.23
C SER A 249 -17.37 2.68 -47.21
N ALA A 250 -17.41 3.92 -47.72
CA ALA A 250 -17.47 5.12 -46.91
C ALA A 250 -18.63 5.03 -45.92
N ARG A 251 -18.28 4.91 -44.63
CA ARG A 251 -19.24 5.05 -43.54
C ARG A 251 -19.85 6.45 -43.66
N PRO A 252 -21.18 6.61 -43.67
CA PRO A 252 -21.80 7.93 -43.73
C PRO A 252 -21.27 8.78 -42.58
N ALA A 253 -20.99 10.06 -42.86
CA ALA A 253 -20.50 11.03 -41.89
C ALA A 253 -21.36 10.94 -40.63
N LYS A 254 -20.71 10.55 -39.51
CA LYS A 254 -21.35 10.48 -38.20
C LYS A 254 -21.86 11.88 -37.89
N ALA A 255 -23.18 12.02 -37.74
CA ALA A 255 -23.79 13.27 -37.32
C ALA A 255 -23.06 13.80 -36.07
N PRO A 256 -22.86 15.13 -35.96
CA PRO A 256 -22.26 15.71 -34.76
C PRO A 256 -23.05 15.22 -33.53
N PRO A 257 -22.38 14.86 -32.43
CA PRO A 257 -23.07 14.39 -31.23
C PRO A 257 -24.10 15.44 -30.80
N PRO A 258 -25.27 15.02 -30.28
CA PRO A 258 -26.26 15.96 -29.76
C PRO A 258 -25.60 16.84 -28.71
N ARG A 259 -25.78 18.16 -28.83
CA ARG A 259 -25.38 19.09 -27.78
C ARG A 259 -26.13 18.72 -26.52
N VAL A 260 -25.41 18.17 -25.53
CA VAL A 260 -25.93 18.03 -24.18
C VAL A 260 -26.06 19.44 -23.63
N LEU A 261 -27.30 19.88 -23.37
CA LEU A 261 -27.56 21.07 -22.58
C LEU A 261 -26.98 20.81 -21.18
N VAL A 262 -25.87 21.48 -20.88
CA VAL A 262 -25.34 21.55 -19.52
C VAL A 262 -26.39 22.29 -18.68
N ALA A 263 -26.87 21.65 -17.62
CA ALA A 263 -27.77 22.29 -16.67
C ALA A 263 -27.10 23.58 -16.14
N PRO A 264 -27.85 24.70 -16.03
CA PRO A 264 -27.30 25.92 -15.45
C PRO A 264 -26.76 25.62 -14.05
N ASN A 265 -25.53 26.07 -13.83
CA ASN A 265 -24.88 26.10 -12.53
C ASN A 265 -25.87 26.68 -11.49
N PRO A 266 -26.16 26.02 -10.36
CA PRO A 266 -26.99 26.60 -9.31
C PRO A 266 -26.25 27.79 -8.68
N ALA A 267 -26.41 28.95 -9.29
CA ALA A 267 -26.17 30.24 -8.67
C ALA A 267 -27.17 30.37 -7.51
N GLY A 268 -26.74 30.04 -6.29
CA GLY A 268 -27.64 30.12 -5.14
C GLY A 268 -27.07 29.82 -3.76
N LEU A 269 -25.94 29.13 -3.63
CA LEU A 269 -25.31 28.94 -2.31
C LEU A 269 -24.33 30.08 -2.03
N ARG A 270 -24.86 31.15 -1.43
CA ARG A 270 -24.07 32.19 -0.76
C ARG A 270 -23.09 31.53 0.21
N ARG A 271 -21.80 31.55 -0.12
CA ARG A 271 -20.75 31.32 0.87
C ARG A 271 -20.81 32.47 1.88
N ALA A 272 -21.00 32.14 3.15
CA ALA A 272 -20.71 33.08 4.22
C ALA A 272 -19.23 33.49 4.13
N PRO A 273 -18.88 34.77 4.35
CA PRO A 273 -17.50 35.19 4.33
C PRO A 273 -16.72 34.46 5.43
N LEU A 274 -15.62 33.81 5.03
CA LEU A 274 -14.59 33.37 5.96
C LEU A 274 -14.02 34.61 6.66
N ASN A 275 -14.32 34.75 7.94
CA ASN A 275 -13.79 35.83 8.76
C ASN A 275 -12.31 35.51 9.08
N GLN A 276 -11.38 36.10 8.34
CA GLN A 276 -9.92 35.93 8.51
C GLN A 276 -9.35 36.68 9.74
N ALA A 277 -10.19 37.24 10.62
CA ALA A 277 -9.75 38.06 11.75
C ALA A 277 -9.58 37.31 13.10
N ALA A 278 -9.64 35.98 13.14
CA ALA A 278 -9.53 35.21 14.40
C ALA A 278 -8.19 34.46 14.60
N LEU A 279 -7.13 34.82 13.87
CA LEU A 279 -5.80 34.21 14.02
C LEU A 279 -4.67 35.23 14.21
N ILE A 280 -4.91 36.31 14.96
CA ILE A 280 -3.81 37.12 15.53
C ILE A 280 -4.26 37.63 16.90
N ASN A 281 -3.98 36.86 17.94
CA ASN A 281 -3.76 37.36 19.31
C ASN A 281 -3.13 36.24 20.14
N VAL A 282 -1.83 36.05 19.96
CA VAL A 282 -0.98 35.37 20.93
C VAL A 282 -0.41 36.47 21.83
N PRO A 283 -0.71 36.49 23.14
CA PRO A 283 -0.10 37.45 24.05
C PRO A 283 1.41 37.20 24.17
N PRO A 284 2.23 38.25 24.40
CA PRO A 284 3.66 38.07 24.59
C PRO A 284 3.93 37.26 25.87
N ALA A 285 4.80 36.27 25.75
CA ALA A 285 5.26 35.46 26.87
C ALA A 285 5.92 36.35 27.93
N ALA A 286 5.26 36.45 29.10
CA ALA A 286 5.87 36.99 30.30
C ALA A 286 7.00 36.05 30.76
N GLY A 287 8.15 36.65 31.09
CA GLY A 287 9.39 35.96 31.36
C GLY A 287 9.36 34.99 32.55
N LEU A 288 10.15 33.93 32.41
CA LEU A 288 10.64 33.13 33.52
C LEU A 288 12.16 33.03 33.40
N ALA A 289 12.83 33.47 34.46
CA ALA A 289 14.27 33.48 34.66
C ALA A 289 14.89 32.07 34.60
N PRO A 290 16.20 31.94 34.30
CA PRO A 290 16.88 30.66 34.30
C PRO A 290 17.08 30.13 35.73
N ALA A 291 16.43 29.03 36.06
CA ALA A 291 16.76 28.25 37.25
C ALA A 291 18.05 27.46 37.01
N VAL A 292 19.10 27.85 37.72
CA VAL A 292 20.36 27.11 37.87
C VAL A 292 20.07 25.81 38.62
N ILE A 293 20.19 24.66 37.93
CA ILE A 293 20.20 23.35 38.59
C ILE A 293 21.65 22.99 38.91
N ALA A 294 22.01 23.15 40.18
CA ALA A 294 23.23 22.61 40.75
C ALA A 294 23.11 21.08 40.89
N ALA A 295 24.00 20.34 40.22
CA ALA A 295 24.17 18.92 40.40
C ALA A 295 24.78 18.64 41.79
N LYS A 296 23.99 18.10 42.73
CA LYS A 296 24.50 17.45 43.94
C LYS A 296 24.75 15.97 43.65
N ALA A 297 26.02 15.58 43.64
CA ALA A 297 26.45 14.20 43.66
C ALA A 297 26.08 13.55 45.00
N SER A 298 25.28 12.49 44.97
CA SER A 298 25.07 11.58 46.10
C SER A 298 25.71 10.23 45.78
N LYS A 299 26.76 9.88 46.53
CA LYS A 299 27.42 8.58 46.55
C LYS A 299 26.46 7.56 47.19
N ALA A 300 25.99 6.58 46.42
CA ALA A 300 25.42 5.34 46.95
C ALA A 300 26.41 4.21 46.72
N ALA A 301 26.88 3.61 47.82
CA ALA A 301 27.78 2.45 47.83
C ALA A 301 27.05 1.17 47.40
N PRO A 302 27.73 0.18 46.80
CA PRO A 302 27.12 -1.09 46.42
C PRO A 302 26.91 -1.98 47.65
N LYS A 303 25.66 -2.47 47.82
CA LYS A 303 25.33 -3.54 48.77
C LYS A 303 25.92 -4.86 48.26
N ALA A 304 26.73 -5.48 49.11
CA ALA A 304 27.30 -6.81 48.90
C ALA A 304 26.21 -7.89 48.84
N ALA A 305 26.39 -8.84 47.92
CA ALA A 305 25.58 -10.05 47.79
C ALA A 305 25.85 -11.04 48.94
N PRO A 306 24.83 -11.80 49.39
CA PRO A 306 25.02 -12.82 50.43
C PRO A 306 25.75 -14.05 49.87
N LYS A 307 26.81 -14.47 50.59
CA LYS A 307 27.53 -15.74 50.38
C LYS A 307 26.61 -16.92 50.67
N ALA A 308 26.52 -17.85 49.73
CA ALA A 308 25.93 -19.17 49.93
C ALA A 308 26.85 -20.03 50.83
N THR A 309 26.27 -20.63 51.87
CA THR A 309 26.88 -21.66 52.71
C THR A 309 26.82 -23.04 52.04
N PRO A 310 27.85 -23.90 52.17
CA PRO A 310 27.78 -25.28 51.72
C PRO A 310 27.00 -26.14 52.72
N LYS A 311 26.14 -27.03 52.19
CA LYS A 311 25.53 -28.15 52.93
C LYS A 311 26.57 -29.25 53.13
N GLU A 312 26.83 -29.61 54.38
CA GLU A 312 27.31 -30.94 54.73
C GLU A 312 26.16 -31.95 54.59
N ALA A 313 26.46 -33.13 54.07
CA ALA A 313 25.60 -34.30 54.06
C ALA A 313 26.13 -35.32 55.09
N PRO A 314 25.25 -36.13 55.71
CA PRO A 314 25.63 -37.21 56.61
C PRO A 314 26.24 -38.42 55.88
#